data_AF-A0A1A7X8K9-F1
#
_entry.id   AF-A0A1A7X8K9-F1
#
_cell.length_a   1.000
_cell.length_b   1.000
_cell.length_c   1.000
_cell.angle_alpha   90.00
_cell.angle_beta   90.00
_cell.angle_gamma   90.00
#
_symmetry.space_group_name_H-M   'P 1'
#
loop_
_entity.id
_entity.type
_entity.pdbx_description
1 polymer ?
#
loop_
_entity_poly.entity_id
_entity_poly.type
_entity_poly.pdbx_seq_one_letter_code
_entity_poly.pdbx_strand_id
1 'polypeptide(L)'
;MSNLRTWLSRIETELAKPVVYNVCHSNEIQKKLAEHQDLQRDIEQHTESVASVLTLCDVLLHDADACGGDSENDSILQTTRSLDRRWRNICAMSMERRMRIEETWRLWCKFLGDYSHFEEWLQTAELTAANPDSANVLYTSAKEELKKFEAFQRQVHERLTQLELVNKQYRRLARENRTDAASKLRVMVHDGNQRWDCLQKRVASVLRRLKHFTSQREDFEGTREAILVWLTEMDLQLTNVEHFSESDFEDKMRQLKGFQQEITLNTNKIDALIVFGENLIQKSAPLDAVLIEDELEELHSYCQEVFGRVARFHHRLINKRPVLDEDREMSDPETDLCDSPDVSNITSWSETQRRKEEVDVTATRGIS
;
A
#
# COMPACT_ATOMS: atom_id res chain seq x y z
N MET A 1 -48.12 -41.47 -37.62
CA MET A 1 -48.16 -40.93 -36.23
C MET A 1 -47.02 -41.44 -35.33
N SER A 2 -46.71 -42.75 -35.28
CA SER A 2 -45.63 -43.30 -34.42
C SER A 2 -44.24 -42.74 -34.72
N ASN A 3 -43.90 -42.55 -35.99
CA ASN A 3 -42.60 -42.02 -36.42
C ASN A 3 -42.39 -40.56 -36.00
N LEU A 4 -43.40 -39.69 -36.19
CA LEU A 4 -43.34 -38.28 -35.78
C LEU A 4 -43.23 -38.13 -34.26
N ARG A 5 -43.97 -38.94 -33.49
CA ARG A 5 -43.92 -38.91 -32.03
C ARG A 5 -42.53 -39.28 -31.50
N THR A 6 -41.91 -40.29 -32.11
CA THR A 6 -40.55 -40.74 -31.77
C THR A 6 -39.52 -39.68 -32.14
N TRP A 7 -39.66 -39.05 -33.31
CA TRP A 7 -38.81 -37.95 -33.73
C TRP A 7 -38.90 -36.74 -32.79
N LEU A 8 -40.12 -36.31 -32.44
CA LEU A 8 -40.34 -35.21 -31.49
C LEU A 8 -39.64 -35.48 -30.14
N SER A 9 -39.77 -36.69 -29.60
CA SER A 9 -39.11 -37.04 -28.34
C SER A 9 -37.58 -37.07 -28.45
N ARG A 10 -37.04 -37.51 -29.59
CA ARG A 10 -35.60 -37.47 -29.87
C ARG A 10 -35.09 -36.03 -29.92
N ILE A 11 -35.71 -35.16 -30.73
CA ILE A 11 -35.23 -33.79 -30.93
C ILE A 11 -35.37 -32.95 -29.64
N GLU A 12 -36.45 -33.15 -28.88
CA GLU A 12 -36.61 -32.56 -27.54
C GLU A 12 -35.45 -32.95 -26.61
N THR A 13 -35.07 -34.24 -26.62
CA THR A 13 -33.96 -34.75 -25.80
C THR A 13 -32.63 -34.14 -26.23
N GLU A 14 -32.36 -34.03 -27.53
CA GLU A 14 -31.13 -33.41 -28.05
C GLU A 14 -31.06 -31.92 -27.72
N LEU A 15 -32.15 -31.18 -27.92
CA LEU A 15 -32.22 -29.74 -27.61
C LEU A 15 -32.09 -29.46 -26.11
N ALA A 16 -32.54 -30.38 -25.24
CA ALA A 16 -32.41 -30.27 -23.79
C ALA A 16 -30.97 -30.47 -23.28
N LYS A 17 -30.07 -31.09 -24.06
CA LYS A 17 -28.67 -31.31 -23.63
C LYS A 17 -27.96 -29.96 -23.43
N PRO A 18 -27.22 -29.75 -22.33
CA PRO A 18 -26.49 -28.50 -22.13
C PRO A 18 -25.41 -28.32 -23.22
N VAL A 19 -25.17 -27.07 -23.62
CA VAL A 19 -24.04 -26.74 -24.48
C VAL A 19 -22.79 -26.64 -23.61
N VAL A 20 -21.86 -27.58 -23.79
CA VAL A 20 -20.58 -27.63 -23.08
C VAL A 20 -19.47 -27.29 -24.07
N TYR A 21 -18.53 -26.45 -23.63
CA TYR A 21 -17.38 -26.06 -24.43
C TYR A 21 -16.10 -26.62 -23.84
N ASN A 22 -15.28 -27.27 -24.67
CA ASN A 22 -14.01 -27.83 -24.19
C ASN A 22 -12.95 -26.76 -24.00
N VAL A 23 -12.83 -25.85 -24.97
CA VAL A 23 -11.78 -24.83 -25.02
C VAL A 23 -12.37 -23.48 -25.43
N CYS A 24 -11.88 -22.40 -24.81
CA CYS A 24 -12.20 -21.04 -25.21
C CYS A 24 -11.48 -20.67 -26.53
N HIS A 25 -12.12 -20.98 -27.67
CA HIS A 25 -11.57 -20.73 -29.00
C HIS A 25 -12.66 -20.64 -30.09
N SER A 26 -12.40 -19.89 -31.17
CA SER A 26 -13.34 -19.72 -32.29
C SER A 26 -13.79 -21.06 -32.90
N ASN A 27 -12.85 -21.97 -33.14
CA ASN A 27 -13.14 -23.31 -33.69
C ASN A 27 -14.15 -24.11 -32.85
N GLU A 28 -14.12 -23.99 -31.51
CA GLU A 28 -15.09 -24.68 -30.65
C GLU A 28 -16.49 -24.11 -30.84
N ILE A 29 -16.61 -22.79 -30.96
CA ILE A 29 -17.89 -22.12 -31.27
C ILE A 29 -18.39 -22.55 -32.65
N GLN A 30 -17.53 -22.54 -33.67
CA GLN A 30 -17.90 -22.96 -35.03
C GLN A 30 -18.39 -24.41 -35.05
N LYS A 31 -17.73 -25.30 -34.31
CA LYS A 31 -18.17 -26.69 -34.15
C LYS A 31 -19.56 -26.77 -33.51
N LYS A 32 -19.83 -26.02 -32.44
CA LYS A 32 -21.15 -25.99 -31.79
C LYS A 32 -22.24 -25.39 -32.67
N LEU A 33 -21.91 -24.38 -33.47
CA LEU A 33 -22.83 -23.82 -34.46
C LEU A 33 -23.14 -24.82 -35.57
N ALA A 34 -22.14 -25.57 -36.06
CA ALA A 34 -22.36 -26.61 -37.07
C ALA A 34 -23.23 -27.76 -36.53
N GLU A 35 -22.93 -28.28 -35.33
CA GLU A 35 -23.76 -29.29 -34.64
C GLU A 35 -25.22 -28.81 -34.49
N HIS A 36 -25.41 -27.53 -34.14
CA HIS A 36 -26.74 -26.94 -34.06
C HIS A 36 -27.41 -26.77 -35.44
N GLN A 37 -26.65 -26.38 -36.47
CA GLN A 37 -27.16 -26.24 -37.83
C GLN A 37 -27.70 -27.56 -38.37
N ASP A 38 -27.08 -28.69 -38.01
CA ASP A 38 -27.59 -30.02 -38.38
C ASP A 38 -28.94 -30.32 -37.72
N LEU A 39 -29.12 -29.98 -36.45
CA LEU A 39 -30.40 -30.09 -35.74
C LEU A 39 -31.46 -29.16 -36.35
N GLN A 40 -31.07 -27.93 -36.69
CA GLN A 40 -31.97 -26.96 -37.32
C GLN A 40 -32.47 -27.46 -38.68
N ARG A 41 -31.60 -28.07 -39.50
CA ARG A 41 -31.99 -28.70 -40.77
C ARG A 41 -32.96 -29.88 -40.55
N ASP A 42 -32.75 -30.72 -39.53
CA ASP A 42 -33.67 -31.82 -39.19
C ASP A 42 -35.05 -31.29 -38.76
N ILE A 43 -35.10 -30.21 -37.98
CA ILE A 43 -36.34 -29.52 -37.60
C ILE A 43 -37.06 -28.99 -38.83
N GLU A 44 -36.36 -28.28 -39.71
CA GLU A 44 -36.92 -27.69 -40.93
C GLU A 44 -37.57 -28.77 -41.83
N GLN A 45 -36.92 -29.93 -41.99
CA GLN A 45 -37.45 -31.06 -42.77
C GLN A 45 -38.79 -31.61 -42.23
N HIS A 46 -39.08 -31.46 -40.93
CA HIS A 46 -40.32 -31.95 -40.32
C HIS A 46 -41.42 -30.89 -40.22
N THR A 47 -41.15 -29.64 -40.62
CA THR A 47 -42.10 -28.52 -40.54
C THR A 47 -43.39 -28.79 -41.30
N GLU A 48 -43.28 -29.20 -42.56
CA GLU A 48 -44.46 -29.50 -43.40
C GLU A 48 -45.24 -30.70 -42.88
N SER A 49 -44.56 -31.71 -42.35
CA SER A 49 -45.20 -32.89 -41.77
C SER A 49 -46.02 -32.54 -40.54
N VAL A 50 -45.48 -31.72 -39.64
CA VAL A 50 -46.21 -31.25 -38.45
C VAL A 50 -47.40 -30.37 -38.86
N ALA A 51 -47.19 -29.43 -39.78
CA ALA A 51 -48.27 -28.59 -40.30
C ALA A 51 -49.40 -29.42 -40.92
N SER A 52 -49.06 -30.41 -41.75
CA SER A 52 -50.05 -31.30 -42.40
C SER A 52 -50.88 -32.09 -41.37
N VAL A 53 -50.25 -32.62 -40.31
CA VAL A 53 -50.95 -33.34 -39.24
C VAL A 53 -51.89 -32.40 -38.47
N LEU A 54 -51.44 -31.19 -38.16
CA LEU A 54 -52.28 -30.19 -37.48
C LEU A 54 -53.48 -29.78 -38.34
N THR A 55 -53.27 -29.54 -39.64
CA THR A 55 -54.36 -29.24 -40.60
C THR A 55 -55.33 -30.41 -40.73
N LEU A 56 -54.84 -31.65 -40.80
CA LEU A 56 -55.72 -32.82 -40.87
C LEU A 56 -56.57 -32.97 -39.60
N CYS A 57 -55.97 -32.77 -38.42
CA CYS A 57 -56.73 -32.79 -37.17
C CYS A 57 -57.78 -31.67 -37.10
N ASP A 58 -57.48 -30.48 -37.64
CA ASP A 58 -58.45 -29.38 -37.72
C ASP A 58 -59.62 -29.73 -38.65
N VAL A 59 -59.36 -30.29 -39.82
CA VAL A 59 -60.40 -30.75 -40.75
C VAL A 59 -61.28 -31.83 -40.11
N LEU A 60 -60.69 -32.83 -39.46
CA LEU A 60 -61.43 -33.91 -38.78
C LEU A 60 -62.33 -33.41 -37.65
N LEU A 61 -61.94 -32.34 -36.96
CA LEU A 61 -62.74 -31.72 -35.90
C LEU A 61 -63.93 -30.90 -36.43
N HIS A 62 -63.90 -30.51 -37.70
CA HIS A 62 -64.97 -29.73 -38.35
C HIS A 62 -65.85 -30.58 -39.28
N ASP A 63 -65.52 -31.86 -39.49
CA ASP A 63 -66.31 -32.79 -40.29
C ASP A 63 -67.27 -33.57 -39.39
N ALA A 64 -68.58 -33.28 -39.53
CA ALA A 64 -69.65 -33.85 -38.71
C ALA A 64 -69.87 -35.35 -38.93
N ASP A 65 -69.39 -35.90 -40.05
CA ASP A 65 -69.53 -37.33 -40.41
C ASP A 65 -68.25 -38.14 -40.16
N ALA A 66 -67.13 -37.49 -39.79
CA ALA A 66 -65.82 -38.13 -39.67
C ALA A 66 -65.49 -38.70 -38.27
N CYS A 67 -66.16 -38.21 -37.22
CA CYS A 67 -65.90 -38.61 -35.83
C CYS A 67 -67.15 -39.22 -35.18
N GLY A 68 -67.02 -40.39 -34.57
CA GLY A 68 -68.13 -41.23 -34.07
C GLY A 68 -68.75 -40.79 -32.73
N GLY A 69 -68.30 -39.67 -32.15
CA GLY A 69 -68.90 -39.07 -30.93
C GLY A 69 -67.98 -38.06 -30.20
N ASP A 70 -68.55 -37.34 -29.22
CA ASP A 70 -67.87 -36.25 -28.47
C ASP A 70 -66.52 -36.65 -27.84
N SER A 71 -66.39 -37.91 -27.38
CA SER A 71 -65.14 -38.42 -26.77
C SER A 71 -63.98 -38.55 -27.75
N GLU A 72 -64.25 -38.78 -29.04
CA GLU A 72 -63.20 -38.90 -30.06
C GLU A 72 -62.71 -37.50 -30.47
N ASN A 73 -63.62 -36.53 -30.56
CA ASN A 73 -63.31 -35.12 -30.77
C ASN A 73 -62.41 -34.57 -29.65
N ASP A 74 -62.74 -34.86 -28.39
CA ASP A 74 -61.91 -34.46 -27.24
C ASP A 74 -60.49 -35.06 -27.30
N SER A 75 -60.37 -36.32 -27.70
CA SER A 75 -59.07 -37.00 -27.88
C SER A 75 -58.24 -36.36 -29.00
N ILE A 76 -58.86 -36.06 -30.14
CA ILE A 76 -58.21 -35.38 -31.27
C ILE A 76 -57.77 -33.97 -30.84
N LEU A 77 -58.63 -33.19 -30.17
CA LEU A 77 -58.30 -31.87 -29.62
C LEU A 77 -57.09 -31.91 -28.68
N GLN A 78 -57.07 -32.87 -27.75
CA GLN A 78 -55.95 -33.04 -26.82
C GLN A 78 -54.65 -33.35 -27.57
N THR A 79 -54.72 -34.21 -28.57
CA THR A 79 -53.56 -34.62 -29.38
C THR A 79 -53.02 -33.47 -30.20
N THR A 80 -53.89 -32.69 -30.84
CA THR A 80 -53.56 -31.47 -31.60
C THR A 80 -52.88 -30.42 -30.73
N ARG A 81 -53.46 -30.11 -29.56
CA ARG A 81 -52.88 -29.15 -28.60
C ARG A 81 -51.52 -29.60 -28.08
N SER A 82 -51.37 -30.90 -27.81
CA SER A 82 -50.10 -31.47 -27.38
C SER A 82 -49.03 -31.33 -28.47
N LEU A 83 -49.36 -31.66 -29.72
CA LEU A 83 -48.46 -31.56 -30.85
C LEU A 83 -48.03 -30.10 -31.12
N ASP A 84 -48.98 -29.16 -31.19
CA ASP A 84 -48.69 -27.74 -31.41
C ASP A 84 -47.79 -27.17 -30.30
N ARG A 85 -48.09 -27.47 -29.03
CA ARG A 85 -47.25 -27.04 -27.89
C ARG A 85 -45.83 -27.58 -27.99
N ARG A 86 -45.67 -28.88 -28.27
CA ARG A 86 -44.35 -29.52 -28.40
C ARG A 86 -43.56 -28.92 -29.56
N TRP A 87 -44.20 -28.74 -30.71
CA TRP A 87 -43.59 -28.12 -31.89
C TRP A 87 -43.09 -26.69 -31.61
N ARG A 88 -43.96 -25.84 -31.03
CA ARG A 88 -43.57 -24.47 -30.65
C ARG A 88 -42.39 -24.47 -29.68
N ASN A 89 -42.39 -25.37 -28.71
CA ASN A 89 -41.30 -25.52 -27.75
C ASN A 89 -39.99 -25.93 -28.44
N ILE A 90 -40.02 -26.87 -29.38
CA ILE A 90 -38.84 -27.28 -30.18
C ILE A 90 -38.28 -26.08 -30.94
N CYS A 91 -39.13 -25.33 -31.65
CA CYS A 91 -38.69 -24.14 -32.40
C CYS A 91 -38.06 -23.09 -31.46
N ALA A 92 -38.68 -22.83 -30.31
CA ALA A 92 -38.15 -21.89 -29.31
C ALA A 92 -36.82 -22.35 -28.73
N MET A 93 -36.72 -23.61 -28.30
CA MET A 93 -35.48 -24.19 -27.75
C MET A 93 -34.35 -24.22 -28.78
N SER A 94 -34.65 -24.50 -30.05
CA SER A 94 -33.66 -24.46 -31.14
C SER A 94 -33.07 -23.05 -31.29
N MET A 95 -33.94 -22.04 -31.41
CA MET A 95 -33.52 -20.65 -31.52
C MET A 95 -32.74 -20.17 -30.29
N GLU A 96 -33.20 -20.50 -29.07
CA GLU A 96 -32.50 -20.17 -27.83
C GLU A 96 -31.12 -20.82 -27.76
N ARG A 97 -31.00 -22.09 -28.18
CA ARG A 97 -29.72 -22.80 -28.24
C ARG A 97 -28.73 -22.10 -29.16
N ARG A 98 -29.16 -21.65 -30.35
CA ARG A 98 -28.32 -20.87 -31.29
C ARG A 98 -27.86 -19.56 -30.66
N MET A 99 -28.80 -18.76 -30.17
CA MET A 99 -28.52 -17.47 -29.55
C MET A 99 -27.55 -17.60 -28.37
N ARG A 100 -27.67 -18.68 -27.59
CA ARG A 100 -26.76 -18.96 -26.48
C ARG A 100 -25.33 -19.21 -26.94
N ILE A 101 -25.14 -19.95 -28.04
CA ILE A 101 -23.81 -20.20 -28.61
C ILE A 101 -23.18 -18.90 -29.12
N GLU A 102 -23.95 -18.11 -29.89
CA GLU A 102 -23.50 -16.82 -30.45
C GLU A 102 -23.17 -15.80 -29.35
N GLU A 103 -24.03 -15.66 -28.34
CA GLU A 103 -23.76 -14.77 -27.20
C GLU A 103 -22.55 -15.25 -26.38
N THR A 104 -22.33 -16.57 -26.25
CA THR A 104 -21.13 -17.07 -25.57
C THR A 104 -19.86 -16.62 -26.29
N TRP A 105 -19.84 -16.72 -27.61
CA TRP A 105 -18.71 -16.22 -28.40
C TRP A 105 -18.49 -14.73 -28.21
N ARG A 106 -19.57 -13.93 -28.28
CA ARG A 106 -19.49 -12.48 -28.07
C ARG A 106 -18.91 -12.14 -26.69
N LEU A 107 -19.33 -12.84 -25.64
CA LEU A 107 -18.83 -12.64 -24.29
C LEU A 107 -17.37 -13.06 -24.14
N TRP A 108 -16.96 -14.16 -24.77
CA TRP A 108 -15.56 -14.60 -24.79
C TRP A 108 -14.67 -13.59 -25.51
N CYS A 109 -15.05 -13.12 -26.70
CA CYS A 109 -14.29 -12.11 -27.43
C CYS A 109 -14.11 -10.83 -26.60
N LYS A 110 -15.19 -10.36 -25.96
CA LYS A 110 -15.12 -9.18 -25.10
C LYS A 110 -14.17 -9.40 -23.92
N PHE A 111 -14.31 -10.53 -23.21
CA PHE A 111 -13.45 -10.86 -22.09
C PHE A 111 -11.98 -10.96 -22.50
N LEU A 112 -11.68 -11.68 -23.59
CA LEU A 112 -10.32 -11.86 -24.06
C LEU A 112 -9.69 -10.54 -24.52
N GLY A 113 -10.45 -9.67 -25.18
CA GLY A 113 -9.99 -8.34 -25.57
C GLY A 113 -9.70 -7.45 -24.37
N ASP A 114 -10.65 -7.34 -23.44
CA ASP A 114 -10.50 -6.53 -22.23
C ASP A 114 -9.36 -7.05 -21.33
N TYR A 115 -9.22 -8.38 -21.20
CA TYR A 115 -8.12 -9.01 -20.47
C TYR A 115 -6.77 -8.75 -21.14
N SER A 116 -6.67 -8.90 -22.47
CA SER A 116 -5.41 -8.67 -23.20
C SER A 116 -4.90 -7.24 -23.03
N HIS A 117 -5.80 -6.25 -23.08
CA HIS A 117 -5.42 -4.85 -22.88
C HIS A 117 -4.98 -4.57 -21.44
N PHE A 118 -5.68 -5.17 -20.46
CA PHE A 118 -5.27 -5.10 -19.06
C PHE A 118 -3.91 -5.77 -18.83
N GLU A 119 -3.68 -6.92 -19.45
CA GLU A 119 -2.44 -7.68 -19.33
C GLU A 119 -1.23 -6.95 -19.91
N GLU A 120 -1.37 -6.31 -21.08
CA GLU A 120 -0.31 -5.49 -21.69
C GLU A 120 0.10 -4.34 -20.76
N TRP A 121 -0.88 -3.64 -20.18
CA TRP A 121 -0.62 -2.62 -19.18
C TRP A 121 0.06 -3.21 -17.94
N LEU A 122 -0.42 -4.36 -17.45
CA LEU A 122 0.10 -5.01 -16.25
C LEU A 122 1.58 -5.40 -16.43
N GLN A 123 1.95 -5.96 -17.59
CA GLN A 123 3.34 -6.28 -17.92
C GLN A 123 4.24 -5.03 -17.87
N THR A 124 3.77 -3.92 -18.43
CA THR A 124 4.51 -2.64 -18.40
C THR A 124 4.66 -2.09 -16.97
N ALA A 125 3.61 -2.19 -16.18
CA ALA A 125 3.60 -1.77 -14.78
C ALA A 125 4.52 -2.64 -13.92
N GLU A 126 4.52 -3.96 -14.13
CA GLU A 126 5.43 -4.91 -13.48
C GLU A 126 6.90 -4.60 -13.79
N LEU A 127 7.22 -4.29 -15.06
CA LEU A 127 8.57 -3.91 -15.46
C LEU A 127 9.03 -2.62 -14.77
N THR A 128 8.17 -1.61 -14.72
CA THR A 128 8.42 -0.36 -13.98
C THR A 128 8.69 -0.63 -12.50
N ALA A 129 7.88 -1.49 -11.87
CA ALA A 129 8.02 -1.83 -10.44
C ALA A 129 9.21 -2.74 -10.13
N ALA A 130 9.76 -3.45 -11.13
CA ALA A 130 10.86 -4.38 -10.94
C ALA A 130 12.22 -3.67 -10.74
N ASN A 131 12.39 -2.49 -11.36
CA ASN A 131 13.66 -1.76 -11.40
C ASN A 131 13.54 -0.33 -10.83
N PRO A 132 13.23 -0.18 -9.53
CA PRO A 132 13.19 1.14 -8.90
C PRO A 132 14.60 1.69 -8.63
N ASP A 133 14.85 2.96 -8.96
CA ASP A 133 16.11 3.66 -8.65
C ASP A 133 16.17 4.01 -7.14
N SER A 134 16.43 3.00 -6.32
CA SER A 134 16.14 3.06 -4.88
C SER A 134 17.17 2.37 -3.98
N ALA A 135 18.30 1.97 -4.53
CA ALA A 135 19.44 1.42 -3.78
C ALA A 135 20.72 2.11 -4.25
N ASN A 136 21.55 2.58 -3.31
CA ASN A 136 22.80 3.28 -3.59
C ASN A 136 22.65 4.50 -4.52
N VAL A 137 21.52 5.20 -4.39
CA VAL A 137 21.22 6.42 -5.14
C VAL A 137 21.43 7.64 -4.26
N LEU A 138 21.71 8.78 -4.88
CA LEU A 138 21.77 10.06 -4.17
C LEU A 138 20.41 10.41 -3.55
N TYR A 139 20.42 11.15 -2.46
CA TYR A 139 19.21 11.65 -1.78
C TYR A 139 18.29 12.42 -2.73
N THR A 140 18.86 13.27 -3.58
CA THR A 140 18.11 14.02 -4.60
C THR A 140 17.40 13.09 -5.58
N SER A 141 18.11 12.08 -6.10
CA SER A 141 17.54 11.05 -6.97
C SER A 141 16.48 10.22 -6.25
N ALA A 142 16.68 9.87 -4.97
CA ALA A 142 15.68 9.16 -4.18
C ALA A 142 14.39 9.96 -3.97
N LYS A 143 14.47 11.30 -3.78
CA LYS A 143 13.28 12.17 -3.71
C LYS A 143 12.54 12.23 -5.04
N GLU A 144 13.26 12.30 -6.14
CA GLU A 144 12.65 12.28 -7.47
C GLU A 144 11.96 10.94 -7.73
N GLU A 145 12.63 9.85 -7.41
CA GLU A 145 12.09 8.49 -7.55
C GLU A 145 10.86 8.29 -6.66
N LEU A 146 10.88 8.83 -5.44
CA LEU A 146 9.72 8.81 -4.54
C LEU A 146 8.51 9.49 -5.20
N LYS A 147 8.68 10.69 -5.77
CA LYS A 147 7.60 11.39 -6.49
C LYS A 147 7.10 10.60 -7.69
N LYS A 148 8.01 9.98 -8.46
CA LYS A 148 7.63 9.10 -9.59
C LYS A 148 6.80 7.91 -9.11
N PHE A 149 7.23 7.22 -8.05
CA PHE A 149 6.52 6.06 -7.52
C PHE A 149 5.19 6.42 -6.86
N GLU A 150 5.05 7.62 -6.27
CA GLU A 150 3.76 8.11 -5.78
C GLU A 150 2.79 8.39 -6.92
N ALA A 151 3.28 8.94 -8.04
CA ALA A 151 2.47 9.09 -9.25
C ALA A 151 2.10 7.74 -9.87
N PHE A 152 3.06 6.82 -9.94
CA PHE A 152 2.83 5.46 -10.43
C PHE A 152 1.82 4.71 -9.56
N GLN A 153 1.88 4.85 -8.24
CA GLN A 153 0.88 4.28 -7.34
C GLN A 153 -0.52 4.78 -7.67
N ARG A 154 -0.71 6.08 -7.95
CA ARG A 154 -2.02 6.61 -8.37
C ARG A 154 -2.50 5.97 -9.68
N GLN A 155 -1.62 5.84 -10.68
CA GLN A 155 -1.95 5.15 -11.94
C GLN A 155 -2.35 3.69 -11.72
N VAL A 156 -1.67 2.98 -10.82
CA VAL A 156 -2.05 1.62 -10.44
C VAL A 156 -3.45 1.61 -9.81
N HIS A 157 -3.77 2.54 -8.91
CA HIS A 157 -5.12 2.60 -8.31
C HIS A 157 -6.22 2.87 -9.35
N GLU A 158 -5.98 3.72 -10.34
CA GLU A 158 -6.95 4.02 -11.42
C GLU A 158 -7.32 2.78 -12.24
N ARG A 159 -6.40 1.82 -12.36
CA ARG A 159 -6.58 0.58 -13.13
C ARG A 159 -7.36 -0.50 -12.41
N LEU A 160 -7.70 -0.30 -11.13
CA LEU A 160 -8.49 -1.24 -10.34
C LEU A 160 -9.85 -1.52 -10.99
N THR A 161 -10.48 -0.47 -11.54
CA THR A 161 -11.78 -0.58 -12.22
C THR A 161 -11.73 -1.50 -13.44
N GLN A 162 -10.60 -1.55 -14.16
CA GLN A 162 -10.42 -2.44 -15.31
C GLN A 162 -10.28 -3.90 -14.86
N LEU A 163 -9.52 -4.16 -13.80
CA LEU A 163 -9.43 -5.49 -13.19
C LEU A 163 -10.80 -5.96 -12.69
N GLU A 164 -11.56 -5.10 -12.01
CA GLU A 164 -12.90 -5.41 -11.53
C GLU A 164 -13.87 -5.73 -12.67
N LEU A 165 -13.76 -5.01 -13.80
CA LEU A 165 -14.53 -5.27 -15.01
C LEU A 165 -14.25 -6.66 -15.56
N VAL A 166 -12.97 -7.02 -15.76
CA VAL A 166 -12.53 -8.34 -16.22
C VAL A 166 -13.05 -9.44 -15.27
N ASN A 167 -12.90 -9.25 -13.96
CA ASN A 167 -13.40 -10.16 -12.93
C ASN A 167 -14.94 -10.29 -12.96
N LYS A 168 -15.67 -9.20 -13.22
CA LYS A 168 -17.13 -9.21 -13.36
C LYS A 168 -17.57 -9.99 -14.59
N GLN A 169 -16.87 -9.84 -15.71
CA GLN A 169 -17.15 -10.57 -16.94
C GLN A 169 -16.93 -12.07 -16.76
N TYR A 170 -15.82 -12.48 -16.15
CA TYR A 170 -15.58 -13.87 -15.82
C TYR A 170 -16.64 -14.46 -14.88
N ARG A 171 -17.02 -13.74 -13.82
CA ARG A 171 -18.10 -14.18 -12.91
C ARG A 171 -19.43 -14.37 -13.64
N ARG A 172 -19.74 -13.52 -14.63
CA ARG A 172 -20.92 -13.70 -15.48
C ARG A 172 -20.81 -15.00 -16.29
N LEU A 173 -19.68 -15.24 -16.97
CA LEU A 173 -19.44 -16.46 -17.73
C LEU A 173 -19.58 -17.72 -16.86
N ALA A 174 -19.02 -17.70 -15.65
CA ALA A 174 -19.09 -18.82 -14.72
C ALA A 174 -20.52 -19.09 -14.23
N ARG A 175 -21.26 -18.05 -13.80
CA ARG A 175 -22.66 -18.19 -13.35
C ARG A 175 -23.59 -18.70 -14.44
N GLU A 176 -23.33 -18.31 -15.68
CA GLU A 176 -24.13 -18.73 -16.82
C GLU A 176 -23.69 -20.08 -17.40
N ASN A 177 -22.71 -20.78 -16.80
CA ASN A 177 -22.12 -22.04 -17.31
C ASN A 177 -21.62 -21.91 -18.75
N ARG A 178 -20.86 -20.84 -19.01
CA ARG A 178 -20.26 -20.50 -20.32
C ARG A 178 -18.74 -20.49 -20.27
N THR A 179 -18.14 -21.15 -19.29
CA THR A 179 -16.69 -21.33 -19.20
C THR A 179 -16.25 -22.57 -19.96
N ASP A 180 -14.98 -22.60 -20.34
CA ASP A 180 -14.37 -23.76 -20.95
C ASP A 180 -14.03 -24.85 -19.92
N ALA A 181 -14.21 -26.11 -20.29
CA ALA A 181 -13.90 -27.25 -19.43
C ALA A 181 -12.39 -27.34 -19.11
N ALA A 182 -11.54 -26.89 -20.03
CA ALA A 182 -10.09 -26.78 -19.83
C ALA A 182 -9.69 -25.73 -18.77
N SER A 183 -10.65 -24.98 -18.21
CA SER A 183 -10.43 -23.98 -17.16
C SER A 183 -9.46 -22.85 -17.53
N LYS A 184 -9.21 -22.61 -18.82
CA LYS A 184 -8.31 -21.56 -19.31
C LYS A 184 -8.75 -20.19 -18.82
N LEU A 185 -10.04 -19.87 -18.94
CA LEU A 185 -10.58 -18.58 -18.47
C LEU A 185 -10.37 -18.39 -16.96
N ARG A 186 -10.54 -19.45 -16.17
CA ARG A 186 -10.31 -19.42 -14.72
C ARG A 186 -8.84 -19.15 -14.40
N VAL A 187 -7.93 -19.84 -15.07
CA VAL A 187 -6.48 -19.70 -14.87
C VAL A 187 -6.02 -18.30 -15.24
N MET A 188 -6.46 -17.76 -16.38
CA MET A 188 -6.14 -16.38 -16.80
C MET A 188 -6.55 -15.35 -15.75
N VAL A 189 -7.80 -15.41 -15.29
CA VAL A 189 -8.28 -14.48 -14.26
C VAL A 189 -7.51 -14.63 -12.95
N HIS A 190 -7.25 -15.86 -12.53
CA HIS A 190 -6.49 -16.11 -11.30
C HIS A 190 -5.07 -15.54 -11.38
N ASP A 191 -4.35 -15.80 -12.48
CA ASP A 191 -3.01 -15.27 -12.73
C ASP A 191 -2.99 -13.74 -12.75
N GLY A 192 -3.90 -13.12 -13.50
CA GLY A 192 -4.01 -11.66 -13.57
C GLY A 192 -4.26 -11.01 -12.20
N ASN A 193 -5.10 -11.61 -11.35
CA ASN A 193 -5.32 -11.12 -9.98
C ASN A 193 -4.08 -11.31 -9.09
N GLN A 194 -3.43 -12.47 -9.17
CA GLN A 194 -2.21 -12.73 -8.39
C GLN A 194 -1.09 -11.74 -8.75
N ARG A 195 -0.87 -11.53 -10.05
CA ARG A 195 0.10 -10.57 -10.58
C ARG A 195 -0.21 -9.14 -10.16
N TRP A 196 -1.48 -8.75 -10.21
CA TRP A 196 -1.93 -7.46 -9.66
C TRP A 196 -1.59 -7.30 -8.18
N ASP A 197 -1.92 -8.29 -7.34
CA ASP A 197 -1.62 -8.24 -5.91
C ASP A 197 -0.10 -8.15 -5.65
N CYS A 198 0.70 -8.88 -6.43
CA CYS A 198 2.15 -8.81 -6.40
C CYS A 198 2.66 -7.41 -6.77
N LEU A 199 2.13 -6.81 -7.84
CA LEU A 199 2.44 -5.45 -8.25
C LEU A 199 2.12 -4.44 -7.13
N GLN A 200 0.93 -4.50 -6.54
CA GLN A 200 0.54 -3.61 -5.45
C GLN A 200 1.48 -3.73 -4.24
N LYS A 201 1.81 -4.96 -3.83
CA LYS A 201 2.75 -5.22 -2.74
C LYS A 201 4.15 -4.67 -3.05
N ARG A 202 4.62 -4.86 -4.29
CA ARG A 202 5.92 -4.36 -4.76
C ARG A 202 5.97 -2.83 -4.70
N VAL A 203 4.98 -2.15 -5.28
CA VAL A 203 4.88 -0.68 -5.27
C VAL A 203 4.85 -0.13 -3.85
N ALA A 204 4.03 -0.72 -2.97
CA ALA A 204 3.97 -0.33 -1.56
C ALA A 204 5.32 -0.53 -0.85
N SER A 205 6.05 -1.60 -1.18
CA SER A 205 7.36 -1.87 -0.61
C SER A 205 8.42 -0.86 -1.05
N VAL A 206 8.45 -0.52 -2.33
CA VAL A 206 9.37 0.49 -2.88
C VAL A 206 9.09 1.86 -2.24
N LEU A 207 7.84 2.28 -2.21
CA LEU A 207 7.43 3.53 -1.58
C LEU A 207 7.83 3.61 -0.11
N ARG A 208 7.58 2.54 0.65
CA ARG A 208 7.96 2.51 2.08
C ARG A 208 9.46 2.70 2.27
N ARG A 209 10.27 2.02 1.45
CA ARG A 209 11.74 2.13 1.51
C ARG A 209 12.20 3.55 1.15
N LEU A 210 11.69 4.10 0.05
CA LEU A 210 12.03 5.46 -0.39
C LEU A 210 11.62 6.50 0.66
N LYS A 211 10.39 6.44 1.18
CA LYS A 211 9.90 7.34 2.24
C LYS A 211 10.74 7.26 3.50
N HIS A 212 11.09 6.05 3.92
CA HIS A 212 11.95 5.88 5.09
C HIS A 212 13.31 6.52 4.86
N PHE A 213 13.97 6.21 3.73
CA PHE A 213 15.28 6.78 3.41
C PHE A 213 15.24 8.33 3.35
N THR A 214 14.25 8.90 2.67
CA THR A 214 14.13 10.37 2.57
C THR A 214 13.81 11.02 3.91
N SER A 215 12.94 10.42 4.73
CA SER A 215 12.63 10.99 6.06
C SER A 215 13.85 10.97 6.97
N GLN A 216 14.67 9.91 6.95
CA GLN A 216 15.86 9.87 7.80
C GLN A 216 16.81 11.06 7.53
N ARG A 217 16.99 11.42 6.25
CA ARG A 217 17.78 12.59 5.88
C ARG A 217 17.09 13.91 6.28
N GLU A 218 15.78 14.02 6.08
CA GLU A 218 15.00 15.22 6.48
C GLU A 218 14.97 15.42 8.01
N ASP A 219 14.86 14.33 8.78
CA ASP A 219 14.88 14.34 10.25
C ASP A 219 16.25 14.78 10.79
N PHE A 220 17.33 14.34 10.12
CA PHE A 220 18.70 14.77 10.41
C PHE A 220 18.86 16.26 10.15
N GLU A 221 18.49 16.73 8.96
CA GLU A 221 18.56 18.14 8.56
C GLU A 221 17.75 19.03 9.53
N GLY A 222 16.52 18.63 9.87
CA GLY A 222 15.67 19.37 10.79
C GLY A 222 16.23 19.47 12.21
N THR A 223 16.83 18.40 12.71
CA THR A 223 17.47 18.40 14.05
C THR A 223 18.75 19.24 14.04
N ARG A 224 19.58 19.12 13.00
CA ARG A 224 20.79 19.93 12.80
C ARG A 224 20.45 21.41 12.78
N GLU A 225 19.47 21.81 11.97
CA GLU A 225 19.04 23.21 11.86
C GLU A 225 18.55 23.76 13.20
N ALA A 226 17.75 22.98 13.95
CA ALA A 226 17.27 23.40 15.27
C ALA A 226 18.42 23.66 16.26
N ILE A 227 19.48 22.86 16.21
CA ILE A 227 20.68 23.05 17.04
C ILE A 227 21.47 24.28 16.56
N LEU A 228 21.64 24.48 15.25
CA LEU A 228 22.32 25.66 14.70
C LEU A 228 21.63 26.97 15.10
N VAL A 229 20.30 27.00 15.03
CA VAL A 229 19.51 28.16 15.49
C VAL A 229 19.73 28.41 16.97
N TRP A 230 19.69 27.36 17.81
CA TRP A 230 19.94 27.48 19.24
C TRP A 230 21.36 27.99 19.56
N LEU A 231 22.39 27.45 18.90
CA LEU A 231 23.78 27.89 19.06
C LEU A 231 23.94 29.37 18.69
N THR A 232 23.31 29.78 17.59
CA THR A 232 23.35 31.17 17.10
C THR A 232 22.65 32.12 18.05
N GLU A 233 21.47 31.75 18.54
CA GLU A 233 20.77 32.53 19.55
C GLU A 233 21.60 32.66 20.84
N MET A 234 22.20 31.57 21.31
CA MET A 234 23.07 31.58 22.49
C MET A 234 24.30 32.47 22.27
N ASP A 235 24.95 32.41 21.11
CA ASP A 235 26.12 33.25 20.82
C ASP A 235 25.76 34.74 20.73
N LEU A 236 24.58 35.07 20.17
CA LEU A 236 24.04 36.44 20.15
C LEU A 236 23.73 36.94 21.57
N GLN A 237 23.06 36.12 22.38
CA GLN A 237 22.77 36.47 23.78
C GLN A 237 24.07 36.66 24.56
N LEU A 238 25.04 35.77 24.40
CA LEU A 238 26.36 35.90 25.02
C LEU A 238 27.06 37.20 24.59
N THR A 239 26.99 37.56 23.32
CA THR A 239 27.52 38.83 22.79
C THR A 239 26.86 40.03 23.47
N ASN A 240 25.53 40.00 23.64
CA ASN A 240 24.79 41.04 24.34
C ASN A 240 25.26 41.19 25.79
N VAL A 241 25.35 40.09 26.53
CA VAL A 241 25.80 40.10 27.94
C VAL A 241 27.24 40.57 28.09
N GLU A 242 28.13 40.15 27.18
CA GLU A 242 29.55 40.49 27.20
C GLU A 242 29.81 41.97 26.89
N HIS A 243 29.18 42.51 25.85
CA HIS A 243 29.60 43.78 25.24
C HIS A 243 28.59 44.92 25.34
N PHE A 244 27.29 44.62 25.43
CA PHE A 244 26.24 45.63 25.30
C PHE A 244 25.44 45.82 26.59
N SER A 245 25.36 44.81 27.45
CA SER A 245 24.62 44.88 28.71
C SER A 245 25.35 45.71 29.77
N GLU A 246 24.63 46.69 30.34
CA GLU A 246 25.03 47.48 31.52
C GLU A 246 24.80 46.73 32.85
N SER A 247 24.36 45.47 32.80
CA SER A 247 24.11 44.65 34.00
C SER A 247 25.36 44.46 34.86
N ASP A 248 25.16 44.33 36.17
CA ASP A 248 26.25 44.18 37.12
C ASP A 248 26.92 42.78 37.04
N PHE A 249 27.95 42.59 37.85
CA PHE A 249 28.69 41.34 37.91
C PHE A 249 27.83 40.14 38.31
N GLU A 250 26.95 40.31 39.30
CA GLU A 250 26.13 39.22 39.83
C GLU A 250 25.12 38.74 38.81
N ASP A 251 24.49 39.66 38.09
CA ASP A 251 23.53 39.33 37.04
C ASP A 251 24.20 38.72 35.81
N LYS A 252 25.40 39.19 35.42
CA LYS A 252 26.19 38.53 34.36
C LYS A 252 26.58 37.11 34.76
N MET A 253 26.97 36.89 36.02
CA MET A 253 27.26 35.56 36.54
C MET A 253 26.02 34.65 36.56
N ARG A 254 24.85 35.19 36.90
CA ARG A 254 23.58 34.46 36.90
C ARG A 254 23.19 34.00 35.48
N GLN A 255 23.23 34.91 34.51
CA GLN A 255 22.92 34.59 33.10
C GLN A 255 23.90 33.57 32.52
N LEU A 256 25.19 33.70 32.86
CA LEU A 256 26.21 32.73 32.47
C LEU A 256 25.96 31.32 33.00
N LYS A 257 25.53 31.18 34.26
CA LYS A 257 25.11 29.89 34.80
C LYS A 257 23.90 29.32 34.04
N GLY A 258 22.99 30.20 33.59
CA GLY A 258 21.90 29.84 32.69
C GLY A 258 22.40 29.23 31.38
N PHE A 259 23.33 29.89 30.68
CA PHE A 259 23.95 29.35 29.47
C PHE A 259 24.63 27.99 29.70
N GLN A 260 25.38 27.84 30.80
CA GLN A 260 26.01 26.55 31.15
C GLN A 260 24.99 25.43 31.38
N GLN A 261 23.86 25.76 32.00
CA GLN A 261 22.77 24.81 32.20
C GLN A 261 22.11 24.43 30.87
N GLU A 262 21.84 25.39 29.99
CA GLU A 262 21.28 25.14 28.66
C GLU A 262 22.19 24.27 27.79
N ILE A 263 23.50 24.53 27.82
CA ILE A 263 24.50 23.69 27.15
C ILE A 263 24.37 22.26 27.65
N THR A 264 24.38 22.05 28.96
CA THR A 264 24.28 20.72 29.59
C THR A 264 22.99 20.00 29.17
N LEU A 265 21.87 20.72 29.08
CA LEU A 265 20.58 20.15 28.68
C LEU A 265 20.53 19.76 27.20
N ASN A 266 21.26 20.46 26.33
CA ASN A 266 21.27 20.21 24.89
C ASN A 266 22.41 19.29 24.43
N THR A 267 23.45 19.04 25.25
CA THR A 267 24.55 18.12 24.92
C THR A 267 24.05 16.75 24.47
N ASN A 268 23.10 16.17 25.20
CA ASN A 268 22.52 14.86 24.84
C ASN A 268 21.87 14.84 23.45
N LYS A 269 21.28 15.96 23.01
CA LYS A 269 20.66 16.06 21.67
C LYS A 269 21.72 16.15 20.58
N ILE A 270 22.81 16.87 20.84
CA ILE A 270 23.95 16.98 19.93
C ILE A 270 24.61 15.61 19.76
N ASP A 271 24.89 14.91 20.87
CA ASP A 271 25.49 13.57 20.83
C ASP A 271 24.60 12.58 20.08
N ALA A 272 23.29 12.62 20.32
CA ALA A 272 22.33 11.79 19.59
C ALA A 272 22.31 12.11 18.09
N LEU A 273 22.44 13.39 17.70
CA LEU A 273 22.51 13.79 16.30
C LEU A 273 23.79 13.30 15.62
N ILE A 274 24.94 13.36 16.31
CA ILE A 274 26.22 12.86 15.78
C ILE A 274 26.11 11.36 15.49
N VAL A 275 25.67 10.57 16.48
CA VAL A 275 25.46 9.12 16.31
C VAL A 275 24.46 8.84 15.19
N PHE A 276 23.39 9.65 15.09
CA PHE A 276 22.41 9.50 14.02
C PHE A 276 23.01 9.79 12.63
N GLY A 277 23.80 10.86 12.51
CA GLY A 277 24.47 11.22 11.27
C GLY A 277 25.53 10.18 10.84
N GLU A 278 26.32 9.64 11.78
CA GLU A 278 27.26 8.53 11.50
C GLU A 278 26.55 7.30 10.94
N ASN A 279 25.40 6.94 11.51
CA ASN A 279 24.56 5.85 10.98
C ASN A 279 23.99 6.16 9.59
N LEU A 280 23.70 7.42 9.31
CA LEU A 280 23.21 7.87 8.01
C LEU A 280 24.32 7.82 6.94
N ILE A 281 25.53 8.26 7.27
CA ILE A 281 26.74 8.18 6.43
C ILE A 281 26.97 6.74 5.95
N GLN A 282 26.92 5.76 6.86
CA GLN A 282 27.13 4.34 6.54
C GLN A 282 26.12 3.76 5.53
N LYS A 283 24.93 4.38 5.42
CA LYS A 283 23.83 3.90 4.58
C LYS A 283 23.60 4.75 3.33
N SER A 284 24.37 5.83 3.18
CA SER A 284 24.20 6.82 2.11
C SER A 284 25.13 6.54 0.94
N ALA A 285 24.81 7.10 -0.23
CA ALA A 285 25.73 7.08 -1.36
C ALA A 285 27.00 7.90 -1.02
N PRO A 286 28.17 7.60 -1.61
CA PRO A 286 29.44 8.24 -1.23
C PRO A 286 29.42 9.77 -1.25
N LEU A 287 28.76 10.37 -2.24
CA LEU A 287 28.67 11.83 -2.33
C LEU A 287 27.79 12.42 -1.22
N ASP A 288 26.67 11.79 -0.89
CA ASP A 288 25.82 12.23 0.23
C ASP A 288 26.52 12.01 1.58
N ALA A 289 27.26 10.91 1.71
CA ALA A 289 28.02 10.57 2.91
C ALA A 289 29.06 11.65 3.23
N VAL A 290 29.81 12.13 2.23
CA VAL A 290 30.75 13.25 2.38
C VAL A 290 30.03 14.52 2.81
N LEU A 291 28.88 14.85 2.19
CA LEU A 291 28.11 16.03 2.58
C LEU A 291 27.60 15.95 4.03
N ILE A 292 27.11 14.80 4.47
CA ILE A 292 26.67 14.60 5.86
C ILE A 292 27.86 14.74 6.83
N GLU A 293 29.02 14.21 6.46
CA GLU A 293 30.26 14.30 7.27
C GLU A 293 30.71 15.75 7.42
N ASP A 294 30.80 16.51 6.32
CA ASP A 294 31.14 17.94 6.33
C ASP A 294 30.15 18.73 7.21
N GLU A 295 28.84 18.47 7.06
CA GLU A 295 27.78 19.13 7.84
C GLU A 295 27.87 18.86 9.36
N LEU A 296 28.31 17.65 9.74
CA LEU A 296 28.55 17.28 11.13
C LEU A 296 29.81 17.94 11.68
N GLU A 297 30.89 17.98 10.90
CA GLU A 297 32.15 18.62 11.29
C GLU A 297 31.95 20.13 11.51
N GLU A 298 31.24 20.80 10.60
CA GLU A 298 30.85 22.20 10.74
C GLU A 298 30.05 22.45 12.03
N LEU A 299 29.02 21.63 12.28
CA LEU A 299 28.19 21.75 13.48
C LEU A 299 29.03 21.54 14.75
N HIS A 300 29.89 20.52 14.75
CA HIS A 300 30.72 20.20 15.90
C HIS A 300 31.74 21.32 16.18
N SER A 301 32.37 21.89 15.14
CA SER A 301 33.25 23.05 15.27
C SER A 301 32.51 24.24 15.87
N TYR A 302 31.29 24.53 15.39
CA TYR A 302 30.51 25.65 15.92
C TYR A 302 30.08 25.45 17.38
N CYS A 303 29.70 24.23 17.77
CA CYS A 303 29.48 23.87 19.17
C CYS A 303 30.71 24.20 20.04
N GLN A 304 31.91 23.78 19.60
CA GLN A 304 33.15 24.02 20.33
C GLN A 304 33.47 25.51 20.46
N GLU A 305 33.24 26.29 19.42
CA GLU A 305 33.46 27.74 19.44
C GLU A 305 32.57 28.45 20.46
N VAL A 306 31.26 28.20 20.41
CA VAL A 306 30.29 28.85 21.32
C VAL A 306 30.49 28.37 22.75
N PHE A 307 30.66 27.06 22.99
CA PHE A 307 30.89 26.53 24.33
C PHE A 307 32.22 27.03 24.90
N GLY A 308 33.26 27.06 24.06
CA GLY A 308 34.55 27.64 24.41
C GLY A 308 34.44 29.13 24.74
N ARG A 309 33.58 29.88 24.05
CA ARG A 309 33.33 31.29 24.35
C ARG A 309 32.65 31.48 25.71
N VAL A 310 31.63 30.67 26.01
CA VAL A 310 30.98 30.63 27.34
C VAL A 310 32.00 30.33 28.44
N ALA A 311 32.86 29.33 28.25
CA ALA A 311 33.90 28.97 29.20
C ALA A 311 34.94 30.10 29.40
N ARG A 312 35.38 30.74 28.31
CA ARG A 312 36.27 31.90 28.37
C ARG A 312 35.61 33.08 29.08
N PHE A 313 34.33 33.33 28.86
CA PHE A 313 33.59 34.38 29.56
C PHE A 313 33.53 34.13 31.06
N HIS A 314 33.22 32.88 31.46
CA HIS A 314 33.24 32.44 32.84
C HIS A 314 34.58 32.70 33.52
N HIS A 315 35.69 32.29 32.88
CA HIS A 315 37.01 32.51 33.42
C HIS A 315 37.34 34.01 33.56
N ARG A 316 36.97 34.84 32.58
CA ARG A 316 37.16 36.30 32.66
C ARG A 316 36.36 36.94 33.79
N LEU A 317 35.11 36.51 34.01
CA LEU A 317 34.31 37.02 35.13
C LEU A 317 34.92 36.62 36.48
N ILE A 318 35.30 35.36 36.66
CA ILE A 318 35.92 34.91 37.92
C ILE A 318 37.23 35.66 38.20
N ASN A 319 38.12 35.78 37.20
CA ASN A 319 39.42 36.40 37.40
C ASN A 319 39.39 37.94 37.51
N LYS A 320 38.33 38.60 37.03
CA LYS A 320 38.12 40.04 37.23
C LYS A 320 37.65 40.39 38.65
N ARG A 321 37.48 39.41 39.54
CA ARG A 321 37.28 39.62 40.96
C ARG A 321 38.58 39.46 41.76
N PRO A 322 39.44 40.51 41.82
CA PRO A 322 40.33 40.71 42.95
C PRO A 322 40.03 42.03 43.70
N VAL A 323 39.74 41.89 45.01
CA VAL A 323 39.94 42.88 46.10
C VAL A 323 39.28 44.26 45.92
N LEU A 324 38.05 44.41 46.43
CA LEU A 324 37.52 45.72 46.87
C LEU A 324 36.71 45.61 48.18
N ASP A 325 37.00 44.63 49.04
CA ASP A 325 36.22 44.43 50.29
C ASP A 325 37.05 44.35 51.59
N GLU A 326 38.34 44.69 51.61
CA GLU A 326 39.12 44.62 52.87
C GLU A 326 39.70 45.92 53.44
N ASP A 327 39.57 47.09 52.79
CA ASP A 327 40.12 48.34 53.33
C ASP A 327 39.08 49.45 53.53
N ARG A 328 38.01 49.14 54.27
CA ARG A 328 37.17 50.22 54.84
C ARG A 328 36.48 49.84 56.14
N GLU A 329 37.24 49.57 57.18
CA GLU A 329 36.82 49.83 58.56
C GLU A 329 38.03 49.82 59.51
N MET A 330 38.87 50.87 59.42
CA MET A 330 39.68 51.31 60.56
C MET A 330 38.73 51.94 61.59
N SER A 331 38.18 51.11 62.47
CA SER A 331 37.55 51.57 63.71
C SER A 331 38.53 51.32 64.86
N ASP A 332 39.06 52.40 65.43
CA ASP A 332 39.77 52.43 66.72
C ASP A 332 38.75 52.27 67.88
N PRO A 333 39.16 51.88 69.11
CA PRO A 333 38.78 50.58 69.66
C PRO A 333 37.86 50.61 70.89
N GLU A 334 37.17 49.46 71.03
CA GLU A 334 36.59 48.78 72.20
C GLU A 334 36.43 49.52 73.54
N THR A 335 35.17 49.55 74.00
CA THR A 335 34.84 49.28 75.41
C THR A 335 34.86 47.77 75.65
N ASP A 336 35.55 47.42 76.71
CA ASP A 336 36.03 46.11 77.13
C ASP A 336 34.96 45.25 77.85
N LEU A 337 35.22 43.93 77.87
CA LEU A 337 34.67 42.89 78.78
C LEU A 337 33.24 42.38 78.46
N CYS A 338 32.92 41.07 78.38
CA CYS A 338 33.42 39.95 79.17
C CYS A 338 33.03 38.57 78.55
N ASP A 339 33.93 37.58 78.74
CA ASP A 339 33.74 36.12 78.90
C ASP A 339 33.26 35.16 77.78
N SER A 340 34.26 34.35 77.38
CA SER A 340 34.32 32.96 76.84
C SER A 340 33.43 31.88 77.52
N PRO A 341 33.46 30.58 77.12
CA PRO A 341 33.99 29.92 75.89
C PRO A 341 33.04 28.85 75.27
N ASP A 342 33.56 28.14 74.26
CA ASP A 342 33.18 26.82 73.69
C ASP A 342 32.12 26.77 72.58
N VAL A 343 32.51 26.65 71.29
CA VAL A 343 33.12 25.53 70.52
C VAL A 343 32.07 24.71 69.75
N SER A 344 31.92 25.16 68.51
CA SER A 344 31.71 24.46 67.23
C SER A 344 30.85 23.19 67.15
N ASN A 345 29.69 23.43 66.55
CA ASN A 345 28.98 22.56 65.64
C ASN A 345 29.76 22.33 64.32
N ILE A 346 29.79 21.05 63.89
CA ILE A 346 29.31 20.58 62.59
C ILE A 346 30.12 20.87 61.30
N THR A 347 30.75 19.78 60.86
CA THR A 347 30.87 19.21 59.49
C THR A 347 31.67 19.93 58.41
N SER A 348 32.89 19.39 58.23
CA SER A 348 33.59 19.19 56.97
C SER A 348 32.70 18.54 55.90
N TRP A 349 32.55 19.21 54.75
CA TRP A 349 32.16 18.62 53.48
C TRP A 349 33.40 18.50 52.60
N SER A 350 34.06 17.36 52.68
CA SER A 350 35.02 16.86 51.70
C SER A 350 35.20 15.38 51.96
N GLU A 351 34.63 14.52 51.11
CA GLU A 351 35.11 13.17 50.76
C GLU A 351 33.95 12.31 50.24
N THR A 352 33.65 12.38 48.94
CA THR A 352 33.10 11.20 48.24
C THR A 352 33.33 11.26 46.73
N GLN A 353 34.59 11.15 46.31
CA GLN A 353 34.91 10.75 44.94
C GLN A 353 36.01 9.68 44.96
N ARG A 354 35.62 8.50 45.46
CA ARG A 354 36.36 7.25 45.24
C ARG A 354 35.46 6.04 45.54
N ARG A 355 34.63 5.65 44.57
CA ARG A 355 34.04 4.30 44.42
C ARG A 355 33.09 4.28 43.22
N LYS A 356 33.59 3.86 42.06
CA LYS A 356 32.83 3.20 40.99
C LYS A 356 33.79 2.55 39.98
N GLU A 357 34.66 1.71 40.51
CA GLU A 357 35.16 0.52 39.83
C GLU A 357 34.83 -0.64 40.76
N GLU A 358 34.48 -1.80 40.20
CA GLU A 358 33.89 -2.98 40.87
C GLU A 358 32.41 -2.87 41.21
N VAL A 359 31.53 -3.24 40.27
CA VAL A 359 30.58 -4.37 40.36
C VAL A 359 30.00 -4.58 38.95
N ASP A 360 30.66 -5.40 38.13
CA ASP A 360 29.94 -6.28 37.20
C ASP A 360 30.82 -7.46 36.76
N VAL A 361 31.21 -8.29 37.74
CA VAL A 361 31.66 -9.66 37.48
C VAL A 361 31.10 -10.51 38.61
N THR A 362 29.88 -11.02 38.43
CA THR A 362 29.45 -12.37 38.86
C THR A 362 27.93 -12.50 38.71
N ALA A 363 27.49 -13.07 37.58
CA ALA A 363 26.31 -13.93 37.40
C ALA A 363 25.88 -13.83 35.93
N THR A 364 26.36 -14.67 35.02
CA THR A 364 25.75 -15.98 34.85
C THR A 364 26.61 -16.83 33.93
N ARG A 365 27.10 -17.95 34.47
CA ARG A 365 27.66 -19.06 33.72
C ARG A 365 26.87 -20.29 34.17
N GLY A 366 26.17 -20.94 33.23
CA GLY A 366 25.54 -22.24 33.41
C GLY A 366 24.02 -22.23 33.21
N ILE A 367 23.56 -22.73 32.06
CA ILE A 367 22.82 -23.99 31.94
C ILE A 367 22.95 -24.46 30.47
N SER A 368 23.07 -25.77 30.35
CA SER A 368 23.22 -26.61 29.15
C SER A 368 22.16 -26.42 28.07
#